data_AF-A0A1V4UQZ7-F1
#
_entry.id   AF-A0A1V4UQZ7-F1
#
_cell.length_a   1.000
_cell.length_b   1.000
_cell.length_c   1.000
_cell.angle_alpha   90.00
_cell.angle_beta   90.00
_cell.angle_gamma   90.00
#
_symmetry.space_group_name_H-M   'P 1'
#
loop_
_entity.id
_entity.type
_entity.pdbx_description
1 polymer ?
#
loop_
_entity_poly.entity_id
_entity_poly.type
_entity_poly.pdbx_seq_one_letter_code
_entity_poly.pdbx_strand_id
1 'polypeptide(L)'
;MSDPELERAIEAVQSILQPLRLGEFSEKIGKVSIYVQSVAKSWDACCKAMQTLGQRGAEDSKDAMASGFRASLKNSLHFARINLDAALVQALQTLVWRPKNPTKTDESRKAAALKRAFDRSATPGKAMLQHYISSSDPLDKWLVAGPWGHEYLRRRGMDLEEFDLALCEILECGSSVAGKIVQSYTRICRAIDEVERSALEAVEKPRLANLK
;
A
#
# COMPACT_ATOMS: atom_id res chain seq x y z
N MET A 1 -26.87 -1.29 9.51
CA MET A 1 -26.34 0.06 9.19
C MET A 1 -24.84 -0.09 9.15
N SER A 2 -24.25 0.26 8.02
CA SER A 2 -22.80 0.34 7.83
C SER A 2 -22.19 1.28 8.88
N ASP A 3 -20.97 0.96 9.33
CA ASP A 3 -20.31 1.80 10.33
C ASP A 3 -19.80 3.09 9.65
N PRO A 4 -20.22 4.30 10.09
CA PRO A 4 -19.88 5.54 9.40
C PRO A 4 -18.38 5.85 9.36
N GLU A 5 -17.58 5.34 10.30
CA GLU A 5 -16.12 5.52 10.28
C GLU A 5 -15.49 4.63 9.21
N LEU A 6 -15.93 3.37 9.13
CA LEU A 6 -15.48 2.46 8.07
C LEU A 6 -15.84 2.99 6.67
N GLU A 7 -17.04 3.52 6.49
CA GLU A 7 -17.44 4.13 5.21
C GLU A 7 -16.54 5.31 4.84
N ARG A 8 -16.30 6.25 5.76
CA ARG A 8 -15.40 7.39 5.54
C ARG A 8 -13.98 6.94 5.20
N ALA A 9 -13.46 5.92 5.89
CA ALA A 9 -12.13 5.37 5.61
C ALA A 9 -12.06 4.79 4.18
N ILE A 10 -13.09 4.04 3.77
CA ILE A 10 -13.18 3.48 2.41
C ILE A 10 -13.27 4.60 1.37
N GLU A 11 -14.11 5.61 1.59
CA GLU A 11 -14.24 6.77 0.70
C GLU A 11 -12.94 7.55 0.56
N ALA A 12 -12.18 7.72 1.65
CA ALA A 12 -10.88 8.37 1.62
C ALA A 12 -9.90 7.64 0.69
N VAL A 13 -9.84 6.30 0.76
CA VAL A 13 -9.05 5.50 -0.18
C VAL A 13 -9.55 5.69 -1.61
N GLN A 14 -10.86 5.65 -1.84
CA GLN A 14 -11.44 5.81 -3.19
C GLN A 14 -11.09 7.17 -3.80
N SER A 15 -11.16 8.24 -3.02
CA SER A 15 -10.82 9.60 -3.45
C SER A 15 -9.35 9.71 -3.87
N ILE A 16 -8.44 9.08 -3.15
CA ILE A 16 -7.01 9.06 -3.50
C ILE A 16 -6.76 8.25 -4.79
N LEU A 17 -7.45 7.11 -4.95
CA LEU A 17 -7.25 6.22 -6.10
C LEU A 17 -7.86 6.77 -7.40
N GLN A 18 -8.96 7.52 -7.34
CA GLN A 18 -9.69 8.00 -8.52
C GLN A 18 -8.78 8.70 -9.55
N PRO A 19 -7.95 9.71 -9.21
CA PRO A 19 -7.08 10.37 -10.19
C PRO A 19 -5.95 9.48 -10.73
N LEU A 20 -5.68 8.33 -10.11
CA LEU A 20 -4.60 7.41 -10.47
C LEU A 20 -5.06 6.29 -11.43
N ARG A 21 -6.36 6.17 -11.72
CA ARG A 21 -6.93 5.16 -12.62
C ARG A 21 -6.78 5.54 -14.09
N LEU A 22 -5.54 5.80 -14.51
CA LEU A 22 -5.22 6.25 -15.86
C LEU A 22 -4.19 5.34 -16.51
N GLY A 23 -4.35 5.14 -17.82
CA GLY A 23 -3.39 4.42 -18.66
C GLY A 23 -3.07 3.01 -18.15
N GLU A 24 -1.79 2.67 -18.19
CA GLU A 24 -1.25 1.33 -17.90
C GLU A 24 -1.38 0.87 -16.44
N PHE A 25 -1.76 1.76 -15.51
CA PHE A 25 -1.89 1.46 -14.08
C PHE A 25 -3.34 1.20 -13.66
N SER A 26 -4.31 1.54 -14.51
CA SER A 26 -5.74 1.52 -14.21
C SER A 26 -6.23 0.17 -13.67
N GLU A 27 -5.75 -0.94 -14.23
CA GLU A 27 -6.13 -2.29 -13.80
C GLU A 27 -5.74 -2.55 -12.33
N LYS A 28 -4.48 -2.26 -11.96
CA LYS A 28 -3.97 -2.51 -10.61
C LYS A 28 -4.62 -1.59 -9.59
N ILE A 29 -4.69 -0.29 -9.89
CA ILE A 29 -5.36 0.70 -9.03
C ILE A 29 -6.87 0.38 -8.90
N GLY A 30 -7.50 -0.10 -9.96
CA GLY A 30 -8.88 -0.60 -9.94
C GLY A 30 -9.06 -1.80 -9.01
N LYS A 31 -8.13 -2.75 -9.01
CA LYS A 31 -8.13 -3.88 -8.07
C LYS A 31 -7.99 -3.43 -6.62
N VAL A 32 -7.10 -2.48 -6.30
CA VAL A 32 -7.00 -1.90 -4.95
C VAL A 32 -8.38 -1.40 -4.48
N SER A 33 -9.05 -0.64 -5.33
CA SER A 33 -10.40 -0.15 -5.05
C SER A 33 -11.42 -1.25 -4.81
N ILE A 34 -11.44 -2.29 -5.65
CA ILE A 34 -12.38 -3.42 -5.53
C ILE A 34 -12.18 -4.14 -4.19
N TYR A 35 -10.94 -4.40 -3.80
CA TYR A 35 -10.63 -5.10 -2.55
C TYR A 35 -10.97 -4.26 -1.32
N VAL A 36 -10.70 -2.96 -1.34
CA VAL A 36 -11.10 -2.05 -0.25
C VAL A 36 -12.63 -1.96 -0.14
N GLN A 37 -13.36 -1.86 -1.25
CA GLN A 37 -14.83 -1.89 -1.25
C GLN A 37 -15.40 -3.24 -0.77
N SER A 38 -14.68 -4.33 -1.00
CA SER A 38 -15.11 -5.65 -0.53
C SER A 38 -15.18 -5.72 1.00
N VAL A 39 -14.41 -4.90 1.72
CA VAL A 39 -14.50 -4.78 3.18
C VAL A 39 -15.88 -4.30 3.62
N ALA A 40 -16.43 -3.25 3.01
CA ALA A 40 -17.79 -2.77 3.32
C ALA A 40 -18.83 -3.87 3.09
N LYS A 41 -18.74 -4.57 1.95
CA LYS A 41 -19.66 -5.68 1.62
C LYS A 41 -19.58 -6.82 2.64
N SER A 42 -18.37 -7.21 3.04
CA SER A 42 -18.16 -8.23 4.07
C SER A 42 -18.69 -7.77 5.43
N TRP A 43 -18.55 -6.48 5.77
CA TRP A 43 -19.06 -5.92 7.02
C TRP A 43 -20.59 -5.92 7.06
N ASP A 44 -21.24 -5.49 5.98
CA ASP A 44 -22.69 -5.50 5.86
C ASP A 44 -23.26 -6.92 5.97
N ALA A 45 -22.61 -7.90 5.34
CA ALA A 45 -22.98 -9.30 5.44
C ALA A 45 -22.83 -9.83 6.89
N CYS A 46 -21.71 -9.49 7.55
CA CYS A 46 -21.47 -9.82 8.95
C CYS A 46 -22.56 -9.24 9.86
N CYS A 47 -22.88 -7.96 9.71
CA CYS A 47 -23.93 -7.29 10.49
C CYS A 47 -25.30 -7.96 10.34
N LYS A 48 -25.72 -8.27 9.11
CA LYS A 48 -27.00 -8.95 8.84
C LYS A 48 -27.06 -10.33 9.50
N ALA A 49 -25.96 -11.09 9.44
CA ALA A 49 -25.87 -12.39 10.09
C ALA A 49 -25.93 -12.28 11.62
N MET A 50 -25.16 -11.36 12.22
CA MET A 50 -25.16 -11.14 13.68
C MET A 50 -26.53 -10.69 14.21
N GLN A 51 -27.26 -9.85 13.45
CA GLN A 51 -28.64 -9.47 13.79
C GLN A 51 -29.59 -10.67 13.82
N THR A 52 -29.50 -11.54 12.82
CA THR A 52 -30.33 -12.76 12.73
C THR A 52 -30.03 -13.73 13.88
N LEU A 53 -28.76 -13.86 14.26
CA LEU A 53 -28.31 -14.72 15.36
C LEU A 53 -28.66 -14.13 16.74
N GLY A 54 -28.64 -12.81 16.89
CA GLY A 54 -29.07 -12.13 18.12
C GLY A 54 -30.53 -12.38 18.47
N GLN A 55 -31.42 -12.42 17.46
CA GLN A 55 -32.82 -12.79 17.64
C GLN A 55 -33.01 -14.25 18.13
N ARG A 56 -31.99 -15.10 17.96
CA ARG A 56 -32.01 -16.53 18.31
C ARG A 56 -31.21 -16.87 19.57
N GLY A 57 -30.61 -15.87 20.25
CA GLY A 57 -29.83 -16.07 21.48
C GLY A 57 -28.52 -16.86 21.30
N ALA A 58 -27.93 -16.88 20.09
CA ALA A 58 -26.76 -17.68 19.75
C ALA A 58 -25.45 -16.86 19.83
N GLU A 59 -24.93 -16.61 21.04
CA GLU A 59 -23.73 -15.79 21.25
C GLU A 59 -22.45 -16.41 20.64
N ASP A 60 -22.20 -17.72 20.81
CA ASP A 60 -21.05 -18.41 20.19
C ASP A 60 -21.02 -18.25 18.66
N SER A 61 -22.20 -18.14 18.05
CA SER A 61 -22.32 -17.93 16.61
C SER A 61 -21.98 -16.50 16.18
N LYS A 62 -22.14 -15.50 17.06
CA LYS A 62 -21.73 -14.11 16.78
C LYS A 62 -20.21 -13.97 16.81
N ASP A 63 -19.54 -14.62 17.76
CA ASP A 63 -18.07 -14.63 17.83
C ASP A 63 -17.44 -15.32 16.62
N ALA A 64 -18.04 -16.41 16.15
CA ALA A 64 -17.66 -17.06 14.91
C ALA A 64 -17.81 -16.12 13.70
N MET A 65 -18.91 -15.36 13.60
CA MET A 65 -19.12 -14.38 12.52
C MET A 65 -18.09 -13.25 12.56
N ALA A 66 -17.83 -12.69 13.75
CA ALA A 66 -16.82 -11.65 13.93
C ALA A 66 -15.41 -12.14 13.52
N SER A 67 -15.06 -13.38 13.88
CA SER A 67 -13.81 -14.01 13.49
C SER A 67 -13.71 -14.24 11.98
N GLY A 68 -14.80 -14.70 11.35
CA GLY A 68 -14.89 -14.85 9.89
C GLY A 68 -14.72 -13.51 9.16
N PHE A 69 -15.34 -12.44 9.66
CA PHE A 69 -15.14 -11.10 9.12
C PHE A 69 -13.69 -10.63 9.24
N ARG A 70 -13.05 -10.79 10.42
CA ARG A 70 -11.63 -10.44 10.61
C ARG A 70 -10.71 -11.16 9.61
N ALA A 71 -10.98 -12.43 9.31
CA ALA A 71 -10.24 -13.18 8.30
C ALA A 71 -10.48 -12.63 6.87
N SER A 72 -11.75 -12.34 6.53
CA SER A 72 -12.10 -11.73 5.23
C SER A 72 -11.50 -10.34 5.05
N LEU A 73 -11.45 -9.53 6.10
CA LEU A 73 -10.84 -8.21 6.16
C LEU A 73 -9.35 -8.31 5.82
N LYS A 74 -8.60 -9.13 6.57
CA LYS A 74 -7.16 -9.34 6.34
C LYS A 74 -6.86 -9.78 4.92
N ASN A 75 -7.61 -10.74 4.39
CA ASN A 75 -7.44 -11.21 3.03
C ASN A 75 -7.70 -10.11 1.99
N SER A 76 -8.78 -9.34 2.14
CA SER A 76 -9.12 -8.27 1.21
C SER A 76 -8.04 -7.18 1.20
N LEU A 77 -7.62 -6.71 2.37
CA LEU A 77 -6.59 -5.67 2.47
C LEU A 77 -5.21 -6.18 2.03
N HIS A 78 -4.90 -7.45 2.24
CA HIS A 78 -3.68 -8.07 1.70
C HIS A 78 -3.65 -7.99 0.17
N PHE A 79 -4.75 -8.36 -0.52
CA PHE A 79 -4.81 -8.24 -1.98
C PHE A 79 -4.82 -6.79 -2.46
N ALA A 80 -5.40 -5.86 -1.70
CA ALA A 80 -5.29 -4.43 -1.98
C ALA A 80 -3.81 -3.99 -1.98
N ARG A 81 -3.04 -4.37 -0.96
CA ARG A 81 -1.60 -4.05 -0.85
C ARG A 81 -0.77 -4.67 -1.96
N ILE A 82 -1.01 -5.94 -2.32
CA ILE A 82 -0.31 -6.59 -3.45
C ILE A 82 -0.49 -5.80 -4.75
N ASN A 83 -1.71 -5.35 -5.03
CA ASN A 83 -1.98 -4.60 -6.25
C ASN A 83 -1.37 -3.20 -6.21
N LEU A 84 -1.35 -2.56 -5.04
CA LEU A 84 -0.67 -1.28 -4.85
C LEU A 84 0.85 -1.41 -5.02
N ASP A 85 1.47 -2.43 -4.43
CA ASP A 85 2.90 -2.73 -4.58
C ASP A 85 3.26 -3.00 -6.04
N ALA A 86 2.43 -3.77 -6.75
CA ALA A 86 2.62 -4.03 -8.16
C ALA A 86 2.48 -2.75 -9.02
N ALA A 87 1.59 -1.83 -8.65
CA ALA A 87 1.45 -0.53 -9.32
C ALA A 87 2.68 0.35 -9.07
N LEU A 88 3.20 0.38 -7.84
CA LEU A 88 4.44 1.08 -7.52
C LEU A 88 5.62 0.52 -8.31
N VAL A 89 5.82 -0.81 -8.33
CA VAL A 89 6.91 -1.43 -9.08
C VAL A 89 6.84 -1.09 -10.57
N GLN A 90 5.64 -1.16 -11.17
CA GLN A 90 5.45 -0.76 -12.56
C GLN A 90 5.77 0.72 -12.76
N ALA A 91 5.32 1.60 -11.86
CA ALA A 91 5.56 3.04 -11.97
C ALA A 91 7.07 3.35 -11.92
N LEU A 92 7.81 2.71 -11.01
CA LEU A 92 9.26 2.85 -10.91
C LEU A 92 9.99 2.33 -12.15
N GLN A 93 9.51 1.24 -12.74
CA GLN A 93 10.05 0.71 -14.00
C GLN A 93 9.78 1.64 -15.20
N THR A 94 8.66 2.36 -15.19
CA THR A 94 8.35 3.39 -16.20
C THR A 94 9.20 4.64 -16.00
N LEU A 95 9.47 5.05 -14.75
CA LEU A 95 10.19 6.29 -14.44
C LEU A 95 11.71 6.19 -14.55
N VAL A 96 12.28 5.02 -14.22
CA VAL A 96 13.73 4.86 -14.08
C VAL A 96 14.26 3.89 -15.11
N TRP A 97 15.07 4.40 -16.03
CA TRP A 97 15.65 3.61 -17.11
C TRP A 97 16.54 2.48 -16.58
N ARG A 98 16.23 1.23 -16.96
CA ARG A 98 17.07 0.06 -16.68
C ARG A 98 18.11 -0.12 -17.78
N PRO A 99 19.41 -0.20 -17.45
CA PRO A 99 20.44 -0.56 -18.44
C PRO A 99 20.22 -1.96 -18.99
N LYS A 100 20.41 -2.15 -20.31
CA LYS A 100 20.13 -3.44 -20.98
C LYS A 100 21.21 -4.51 -20.75
N ASN A 101 22.46 -4.09 -20.54
CA ASN A 101 23.63 -4.96 -20.56
C ASN A 101 23.95 -5.70 -19.25
N PRO A 102 23.64 -5.18 -18.05
CA PRO A 102 23.95 -5.88 -16.81
C PRO A 102 23.25 -7.23 -16.69
N THR A 103 24.00 -8.26 -16.31
CA THR A 103 23.43 -9.56 -15.95
C THR A 103 22.78 -9.49 -14.56
N LYS A 104 21.90 -10.45 -14.23
CA LYS A 104 21.35 -10.57 -12.87
C LYS A 104 22.42 -10.70 -11.79
N THR A 105 23.57 -11.29 -12.13
CA THR A 105 24.71 -11.41 -11.22
C THR A 105 25.36 -10.06 -10.95
N ASP A 106 25.48 -9.21 -11.98
CA ASP A 106 26.02 -7.85 -11.84
C ASP A 106 25.09 -6.99 -10.98
N GLU A 107 23.78 -7.06 -11.25
CA GLU A 107 22.75 -6.39 -10.44
C GLU A 107 22.83 -6.82 -8.97
N SER A 108 22.90 -8.12 -8.70
CA SER A 108 22.93 -8.67 -7.35
C SER A 108 24.21 -8.26 -6.61
N ARG A 109 25.37 -8.31 -7.28
CA ARG A 109 26.65 -7.90 -6.72
C ARG A 109 26.62 -6.42 -6.34
N LYS A 110 26.05 -5.59 -7.21
CA LYS A 110 26.03 -4.14 -7.02
C LYS A 110 25.01 -3.71 -5.98
N ALA A 111 23.83 -4.30 -6.01
CA ALA A 111 22.84 -4.19 -4.93
C ALA A 111 23.44 -4.55 -3.57
N ALA A 112 24.23 -5.62 -3.47
CA ALA A 112 24.91 -5.98 -2.22
C ALA A 112 25.94 -4.94 -1.78
N ALA A 113 26.69 -4.35 -2.71
CA ALA A 113 27.65 -3.28 -2.41
C ALA A 113 26.94 -2.00 -1.92
N LEU A 114 25.89 -1.57 -2.63
CA LEU A 114 25.05 -0.44 -2.26
C LEU A 114 24.41 -0.66 -0.88
N LYS A 115 23.85 -1.86 -0.64
CA LYS A 115 23.30 -2.23 0.67
C LYS A 115 24.32 -2.03 1.79
N ARG A 116 25.55 -2.54 1.63
CA ARG A 116 26.61 -2.38 2.65
C ARG A 116 26.98 -0.93 2.88
N ALA A 117 26.94 -0.09 1.85
CA ALA A 117 27.21 1.34 1.96
C ALA A 117 26.08 2.05 2.74
N PHE A 118 24.83 1.85 2.34
CA PHE A 118 23.67 2.49 2.97
C PHE A 118 23.37 1.96 4.37
N ASP A 119 23.74 0.70 4.68
CA ASP A 119 23.58 0.14 6.01
C ASP A 119 24.40 0.86 7.08
N ARG A 120 25.50 1.52 6.69
CA ARG A 120 26.34 2.33 7.58
C ARG A 120 25.80 3.75 7.78
N SER A 121 24.78 4.14 7.03
CA SER A 121 24.19 5.48 7.11
C SER A 121 23.08 5.53 8.16
N ALA A 122 23.10 6.58 8.99
CA ALA A 122 21.99 6.90 9.89
C ALA A 122 20.73 7.34 9.12
N THR A 123 20.89 7.89 7.91
CA THR A 123 19.79 8.35 7.05
C THR A 123 19.92 7.74 5.64
N PRO A 124 19.54 6.46 5.45
CA PRO A 124 19.73 5.76 4.18
C PRO A 124 19.01 6.42 3.00
N GLY A 125 17.77 6.89 3.19
CA GLY A 125 17.02 7.56 2.12
C GLY A 125 17.76 8.78 1.57
N LYS A 126 18.27 9.65 2.45
CA LYS A 126 19.07 10.81 2.04
C LYS A 126 20.38 10.40 1.37
N ALA A 127 21.07 9.39 1.92
CA ALA A 127 22.31 8.87 1.33
C ALA A 127 22.09 8.27 -0.07
N MET A 128 20.96 7.59 -0.26
CA MET A 128 20.54 7.04 -1.55
C MET A 128 20.28 8.14 -2.57
N LEU A 129 19.50 9.18 -2.22
CA LEU A 129 19.25 10.32 -3.12
C LEU A 129 20.56 11.03 -3.49
N GLN A 130 21.45 11.25 -2.51
CA GLN A 130 22.76 11.84 -2.77
C GLN A 130 23.60 10.97 -3.71
N HIS A 131 23.60 9.65 -3.51
CA HIS A 131 24.30 8.70 -4.39
C HIS A 131 23.73 8.73 -5.81
N TYR A 132 22.42 8.82 -5.96
CA TYR A 132 21.75 8.94 -7.26
C TYR A 132 22.21 10.19 -8.02
N ILE A 133 22.30 11.33 -7.33
CA ILE A 133 22.74 12.61 -7.92
C ILE A 133 24.22 12.56 -8.31
N SER A 134 25.07 12.03 -7.44
CA SER A 134 26.53 12.03 -7.66
C SER A 134 27.02 10.93 -8.60
N SER A 135 26.30 9.81 -8.70
CA SER A 135 26.73 8.67 -9.51
C SER A 135 26.49 8.95 -11.00
N SER A 136 27.49 8.68 -11.83
CA SER A 136 27.34 8.62 -13.29
C SER A 136 26.95 7.23 -13.78
N ASP A 137 26.95 6.22 -12.90
CA ASP A 137 26.71 4.83 -13.28
C ASP A 137 25.22 4.55 -13.46
N PRO A 138 24.77 4.19 -14.67
CA PRO A 138 23.35 3.98 -14.94
C PRO A 138 22.74 2.83 -14.14
N LEU A 139 23.53 1.80 -13.80
CA LEU A 139 23.05 0.68 -13.00
C LEU A 139 22.85 1.10 -11.54
N ASP A 140 23.71 1.97 -11.00
CA ASP A 140 23.50 2.52 -9.65
C ASP A 140 22.23 3.37 -9.60
N LYS A 141 22.06 4.26 -10.58
CA LYS A 141 20.87 5.10 -10.67
C LYS A 141 19.60 4.25 -10.72
N TRP A 142 19.59 3.21 -11.55
CA TRP A 142 18.46 2.30 -11.65
C TRP A 142 18.21 1.50 -10.37
N LEU A 143 19.25 0.97 -9.71
CA LEU A 143 19.08 0.23 -8.46
C LEU A 143 18.52 1.14 -7.37
N VAL A 144 19.09 2.33 -7.20
CA VAL A 144 18.73 3.28 -6.15
C VAL A 144 17.31 3.84 -6.33
N ALA A 145 16.97 4.32 -7.51
CA ALA A 145 15.66 4.93 -7.78
C ALA A 145 14.59 3.92 -8.21
N GLY A 146 14.97 2.68 -8.54
CA GLY A 146 14.07 1.64 -9.00
C GLY A 146 13.48 0.78 -7.89
N PRO A 147 12.88 -0.37 -8.26
CA PRO A 147 12.21 -1.28 -7.32
C PRO A 147 13.08 -1.77 -6.17
N TRP A 148 14.37 -2.05 -6.45
CA TRP A 148 15.30 -2.55 -5.42
C TRP A 148 15.50 -1.54 -4.29
N GLY A 149 15.73 -0.27 -4.62
CA GLY A 149 15.95 0.78 -3.63
C GLY A 149 14.73 1.01 -2.72
N HIS A 150 13.54 1.02 -3.31
CA HIS A 150 12.29 1.15 -2.56
C HIS A 150 12.07 -0.04 -1.64
N GLU A 151 12.33 -1.25 -2.12
CA GLU A 151 12.22 -2.45 -1.28
C GLU A 151 13.26 -2.46 -0.16
N TYR A 152 14.49 -2.00 -0.42
CA TYR A 152 15.52 -1.85 0.60
C TYR A 152 15.07 -0.92 1.74
N LEU A 153 14.57 0.28 1.41
CA LEU A 153 14.08 1.25 2.39
C LEU A 153 12.86 0.72 3.15
N ARG A 154 11.92 0.05 2.46
CA ARG A 154 10.74 -0.55 3.10
C ARG A 154 11.14 -1.64 4.12
N ARG A 155 12.09 -2.51 3.77
CA ARG A 155 12.61 -3.54 4.70
C ARG A 155 13.32 -2.96 5.92
N ARG A 156 13.77 -1.70 5.85
CA ARG A 156 14.32 -0.96 6.98
C ARG A 156 13.24 -0.30 7.85
N GLY A 157 11.96 -0.47 7.52
CA GLY A 157 10.85 0.20 8.21
C GLY A 157 10.82 1.70 7.98
N MET A 158 11.41 2.19 6.90
CA MET A 158 11.42 3.62 6.59
C MET A 158 10.11 4.03 5.94
N ASP A 159 9.65 5.22 6.32
CA ASP A 159 8.62 5.94 5.59
C ASP A 159 9.21 6.46 4.27
N LEU A 160 8.55 6.13 3.15
CA LEU A 160 9.04 6.48 1.82
C LEU A 160 8.54 7.84 1.35
N GLU A 161 7.61 8.52 2.05
CA GLU A 161 6.98 9.74 1.54
C GLU A 161 7.99 10.85 1.21
N GLU A 162 8.91 11.17 2.13
CA GLU A 162 9.96 12.17 1.86
C GLU A 162 10.91 11.74 0.73
N PHE A 163 11.24 10.44 0.69
CA PHE A 163 12.13 9.90 -0.34
C PHE A 163 11.48 9.96 -1.73
N ASP A 164 10.22 9.54 -1.83
CA ASP A 164 9.43 9.48 -3.05
C ASP A 164 9.17 10.88 -3.62
N LEU A 165 8.88 11.86 -2.75
CA LEU A 165 8.73 13.26 -3.14
C LEU A 165 10.02 13.82 -3.72
N ALA A 166 11.14 13.67 -2.99
CA ALA A 166 12.44 14.16 -3.44
C ALA A 166 12.93 13.45 -4.70
N LEU A 167 12.70 12.13 -4.82
CA LEU A 167 13.03 11.37 -6.02
C LEU A 167 12.22 11.87 -7.22
N CYS A 168 10.91 12.09 -7.07
CA CYS A 168 10.07 12.59 -8.16
C CYS A 168 10.42 14.03 -8.58
N GLU A 169 10.95 14.84 -7.66
CA GLU A 169 11.50 16.17 -7.97
C GLU A 169 12.78 16.05 -8.79
N ILE A 170 13.73 15.20 -8.38
CA ILE A 170 14.98 14.93 -9.12
C ILE A 170 14.69 14.38 -10.53
N LEU A 171 13.67 13.53 -10.66
CA LEU A 171 13.27 12.93 -11.94
C LEU A 171 12.34 13.84 -12.77
N GLU A 172 11.92 14.99 -12.25
CA GLU A 172 10.96 15.91 -12.85
C GLU A 172 9.64 15.22 -13.29
N CYS A 173 9.21 14.20 -12.55
CA CYS A 173 8.15 13.29 -13.00
C CYS A 173 6.82 13.42 -12.24
N GLY A 174 6.71 14.34 -11.28
CA GLY A 174 5.54 14.48 -10.40
C GLY A 174 4.21 14.76 -11.12
N SER A 175 4.24 15.32 -12.34
CA SER A 175 3.03 15.53 -13.15
C SER A 175 2.58 14.30 -13.91
N SER A 176 3.47 13.32 -14.14
CA SER A 176 3.19 12.08 -14.83
C SER A 176 2.32 11.14 -13.99
N VAL A 177 1.61 10.20 -14.65
CA VAL A 177 0.79 9.21 -13.92
C VAL A 177 1.66 8.32 -13.02
N ALA A 178 2.83 7.89 -13.52
CA ALA A 178 3.76 7.07 -12.74
C ALA A 178 4.33 7.84 -11.53
N GLY A 179 4.69 9.11 -11.70
CA GLY A 179 5.14 9.97 -10.60
C GLY A 179 4.06 10.17 -9.54
N LYS A 180 2.81 10.40 -9.95
CA LYS A 180 1.67 10.51 -9.02
C LYS A 180 1.44 9.23 -8.22
N ILE A 181 1.65 8.05 -8.82
CA ILE A 181 1.56 6.77 -8.12
C ILE A 181 2.64 6.65 -7.04
N VAL A 182 3.91 6.95 -7.40
CA VAL A 182 5.04 6.93 -6.46
C VAL A 182 4.76 7.88 -5.29
N GLN A 183 4.44 9.15 -5.57
CA GLN A 183 4.17 10.16 -4.54
C GLN A 183 2.94 9.83 -3.66
N SER A 184 1.97 9.07 -4.18
CA SER A 184 0.76 8.71 -3.43
C SER A 184 0.89 7.40 -2.66
N TYR A 185 1.93 6.60 -2.89
CA TYR A 185 2.03 5.23 -2.40
C TYR A 185 1.88 5.15 -0.86
N THR A 186 2.71 5.89 -0.12
CA THR A 186 2.65 5.92 1.35
C THR A 186 1.28 6.38 1.85
N ARG A 187 0.71 7.42 1.24
CA ARG A 187 -0.60 7.93 1.61
C ARG A 187 -1.70 6.89 1.42
N ILE A 188 -1.66 6.11 0.34
CA ILE A 188 -2.62 5.02 0.10
C ILE A 188 -2.43 3.91 1.13
N CYS A 189 -1.19 3.52 1.45
CA CYS A 189 -0.90 2.54 2.49
C CYS A 189 -1.53 2.96 3.84
N ARG A 190 -1.30 4.20 4.28
CA ARG A 190 -1.90 4.72 5.52
C ARG A 190 -3.44 4.73 5.47
N ALA A 191 -4.02 5.07 4.32
CA ALA A 191 -5.47 5.05 4.14
C ALA A 191 -6.03 3.61 4.17
N ILE A 192 -5.28 2.61 3.69
CA ILE A 192 -5.63 1.18 3.83
C ILE A 192 -5.52 0.73 5.31
N ASP A 193 -4.48 1.16 6.02
CA ASP A 193 -4.33 0.89 7.47
C ASP A 193 -5.52 1.45 8.26
N GLU A 194 -6.00 2.64 7.86
CA GLU A 194 -7.16 3.29 8.47
C GLU A 194 -8.48 2.52 8.23
N VAL A 195 -8.63 1.90 7.06
CA VAL A 195 -9.75 0.98 6.78
C VAL A 195 -9.68 -0.24 7.69
N GLU A 196 -8.48 -0.82 7.88
CA GLU A 196 -8.28 -1.96 8.77
C GLU A 196 -8.67 -1.61 10.21
N ARG A 197 -8.15 -0.49 10.70
CA ARG A 197 -8.42 0.01 12.05
C ARG A 197 -9.91 0.25 12.27
N SER A 198 -10.55 0.99 11.37
CA SER A 198 -11.98 1.30 11.45
C SER A 198 -12.86 0.04 11.41
N ALA A 199 -12.48 -0.95 10.58
CA ALA A 199 -13.20 -2.22 10.50
C ALA A 199 -13.06 -3.06 11.78
N LEU A 200 -11.87 -3.09 12.40
CA LEU A 200 -11.65 -3.79 13.66
C LEU A 200 -12.40 -3.12 14.82
N GLU A 201 -12.35 -1.79 14.90
CA GLU A 201 -13.11 -1.01 15.89
C GLU A 201 -14.62 -1.22 15.73
N ALA A 202 -15.12 -1.31 14.50
CA ALA A 202 -16.54 -1.58 14.25
C ALA A 202 -16.99 -2.94 14.80
N VAL A 203 -16.11 -3.95 14.77
CA VAL A 203 -16.36 -5.29 15.34
C VAL A 203 -16.31 -5.27 16.87
N GLU A 204 -15.42 -4.47 17.45
CA GLU A 204 -15.18 -4.42 18.90
C GLU A 204 -16.13 -3.47 19.65
N LYS A 205 -16.74 -2.50 18.96
CA LYS A 205 -17.75 -1.61 19.55
C LYS A 205 -18.90 -2.44 20.14
N PRO A 206 -19.29 -2.23 21.42
CA PRO A 206 -20.40 -2.92 22.07
C PRO A 206 -21.79 -2.46 21.57
N ARG A 207 -21.94 -2.19 20.27
CA ARG A 207 -23.21 -1.77 19.64
C ARG A 207 -24.26 -2.89 19.55
N LEU A 208 -23.92 -4.10 19.97
CA LEU A 208 -24.86 -5.23 20.05
C LEU A 208 -25.65 -5.28 21.38
N ALA A 209 -25.39 -4.38 22.33
CA ALA A 209 -26.10 -4.35 23.61
C ALA A 209 -27.37 -3.46 23.64
N ASN A 210 -27.60 -2.62 22.63
CA ASN A 210 -28.67 -1.59 22.65
C ASN A 210 -29.70 -1.67 21.52
N LEU A 211 -29.85 -2.83 20.88
CA LEU A 211 -31.06 -3.12 20.12
C LEU A 211 -32.10 -3.72 21.09
N LYS A 212 -32.70 -2.86 21.92
CA LYS A 212 -33.96 -3.14 22.61
C LYS A 212 -35.12 -2.62 21.77
#